data_AF-A0AAD7GDY2-F1
#
_entry.id   AF-A0AAD7GDY2-F1
#
_cell.length_a   1.000
_cell.length_b   1.000
_cell.length_c   1.000
_cell.angle_alpha   90.00
_cell.angle_beta   90.00
_cell.angle_gamma   90.00
#
_symmetry.space_group_name_H-M   'P 1'
#
loop_
_entity.id
_entity.type
_entity.pdbx_description
1 polymer ?
#
loop_
_entity_poly.entity_id
_entity_poly.type
_entity_poly.pdbx_seq_one_letter_code
_entity_poly.pdbx_strand_id
1 'polypeptide(L)'
;MDPADAPAAPRIRSSELPDVEADYAPPAPREIDENTPLSSLSEAEIAQLTEKMLNNPSARTKLIAEITPIAALRAEYLDGSQSVVRQIDWLQAHGYTEFRRAARDGNCFYRSVAFSYLDRLLHAPDIGAAVARFRAVLTARETGLMLAFEDEVYKEFAEQLHTLMTLVEEFGAALTTEDLLDRLLEGMPPPFFCLVAL
;
A
#
# COMPACT_ATOMS: atom_id res chain seq x y z
N MET A 1 13.16 47.34 7.58
CA MET A 1 13.80 46.37 8.48
C MET A 1 14.95 45.77 7.70
N ASP A 2 16.16 46.15 8.08
CA ASP A 2 17.40 45.73 7.43
C ASP A 2 17.68 44.26 7.83
N PRO A 3 17.92 43.32 6.90
CA PRO A 3 18.19 41.91 7.24
C PRO A 3 19.46 41.70 8.10
N ALA A 4 20.23 42.77 8.35
CA ALA A 4 21.39 42.79 9.23
C ALA A 4 21.07 42.88 10.74
N ASP A 5 19.81 43.11 11.11
CA ASP A 5 19.40 43.34 12.52
C ASP A 5 18.70 42.11 13.16
N ALA A 6 18.79 40.95 12.52
CA ALA A 6 18.33 39.71 13.12
C ALA A 6 19.33 39.27 14.21
N PRO A 7 18.90 39.03 15.47
CA PRO A 7 19.81 38.56 16.51
C PRO A 7 20.39 37.22 16.10
N ALA A 8 21.73 37.13 16.06
CA ALA A 8 22.42 35.90 15.74
C ALA A 8 22.01 34.80 16.72
N ALA A 9 21.59 33.65 16.19
CA ALA A 9 21.24 32.49 17.00
C ALA A 9 22.40 32.14 17.94
N PRO A 10 22.13 31.88 19.24
CA PRO A 10 23.17 31.52 20.20
C PRO A 10 23.92 30.29 19.69
N ARG A 11 25.19 30.45 19.35
CA ARG A 11 26.08 29.34 19.02
C ARG A 11 26.55 28.73 20.32
N ILE A 12 25.88 27.66 20.75
CA ILE A 12 26.36 26.80 21.83
C ILE A 12 27.75 26.32 21.41
N ARG A 13 28.78 26.63 22.20
CA ARG A 13 30.13 26.08 21.95
C ARG A 13 30.06 24.59 22.27
N SER A 14 30.69 23.75 21.47
CA SER A 14 30.67 22.29 21.65
C SER A 14 31.13 21.83 23.05
N SER A 15 31.82 22.70 23.79
CA SER A 15 32.25 22.53 25.17
C SER A 15 31.17 22.78 26.24
N GLU A 16 29.97 23.24 25.87
CA GLU A 16 28.82 23.46 26.76
C GLU A 16 27.77 22.35 26.63
N LEU A 17 27.95 21.42 25.68
CA LEU A 17 27.22 20.17 25.69
C LEU A 17 27.77 19.34 26.86
N PRO A 18 26.91 18.73 27.69
CA PRO A 18 27.39 17.76 28.66
C PRO A 18 28.21 16.72 27.90
N ASP A 19 29.40 16.41 28.40
CA ASP A 19 30.17 15.27 27.92
C ASP A 19 29.20 14.08 27.91
N VAL A 20 29.01 13.47 26.74
CA VAL A 20 28.24 12.23 26.64
C VAL A 20 29.07 11.22 27.42
N GLU A 21 28.80 11.11 28.72
CA GLU A 21 29.38 10.06 29.54
C GLU A 21 29.16 8.76 28.76
N ALA A 22 30.24 8.02 28.59
CA ALA A 22 30.36 6.83 27.77
C ALA A 22 29.57 5.62 28.33
N ASP A 23 28.44 5.90 28.97
CA ASP A 23 27.53 4.96 29.62
C ASP A 23 26.15 4.91 28.96
N TYR A 24 26.02 5.41 27.71
CA TYR A 24 24.90 4.98 26.86
C TYR A 24 25.13 3.53 26.40
N ALA A 25 25.08 2.60 27.36
CA ALA A 25 24.79 1.22 27.05
C ALA A 25 23.36 1.19 26.48
N PRO A 26 23.16 0.67 25.25
CA PRO A 26 21.81 0.42 24.77
C PRO A 26 21.06 -0.36 25.86
N PRO A 27 19.86 0.06 26.27
CA PRO A 27 19.10 -0.69 27.26
C PRO A 27 19.01 -2.15 26.79
N ALA A 28 19.36 -3.07 27.70
CA ALA A 28 19.33 -4.48 27.39
C ALA A 28 17.94 -4.86 26.84
N PRO A 29 17.85 -5.71 25.81
CA PRO A 29 16.57 -6.09 25.23
C PRO A 29 15.62 -6.59 26.31
N ARG A 30 14.56 -5.81 26.58
CA ARG A 30 13.49 -6.19 27.48
C ARG A 30 12.50 -7.05 26.71
N GLU A 31 11.99 -8.11 27.33
CA GLU A 31 10.85 -8.85 26.80
C GLU A 31 9.58 -7.99 26.97
N ILE A 32 8.94 -7.68 25.85
CA ILE A 32 7.67 -6.94 25.81
C ILE A 32 6.56 -7.97 25.63
N ASP A 33 5.63 -7.98 26.56
CA ASP A 33 4.47 -8.88 26.60
C ASP A 33 3.15 -8.10 26.54
N GLU A 34 2.04 -8.85 26.57
CA GLU A 34 0.67 -8.33 26.53
C GLU A 34 0.28 -7.47 27.74
N ASN A 35 1.05 -7.52 28.83
CA ASN A 35 0.82 -6.73 30.03
C ASN A 35 1.68 -5.46 30.07
N THR A 36 2.59 -5.28 29.11
CA THR A 36 3.44 -4.09 29.05
C THR A 36 2.62 -2.88 28.58
N PRO A 37 2.50 -1.81 29.39
CA PRO A 37 1.69 -0.66 29.01
C PRO A 37 2.33 0.07 27.83
N LEU A 38 1.52 0.35 26.79
CA LEU A 38 1.96 1.03 25.55
C LEU A 38 2.67 2.35 25.81
N SER A 39 2.26 3.09 26.85
CA SER A 39 2.87 4.36 27.25
C SER A 39 4.27 4.22 27.84
N SER A 40 4.72 3.00 28.16
CA SER A 40 6.05 2.71 28.69
C SER A 40 7.07 2.29 27.62
N LEU A 41 6.62 2.15 26.37
CA LEU A 41 7.47 1.75 25.26
C LEU A 41 8.22 2.96 24.69
N SER A 42 9.50 2.77 24.42
CA SER A 42 10.29 3.73 23.63
C SER A 42 9.91 3.66 22.14
N GLU A 43 10.26 4.71 21.38
CA GLU A 43 10.03 4.75 19.93
C GLU A 43 10.70 3.58 19.19
N ALA A 44 11.90 3.17 19.64
CA ALA A 44 12.63 2.05 19.05
C ALA A 44 11.92 0.70 19.29
N GLU A 45 11.34 0.51 20.48
CA GLU A 45 10.57 -0.69 20.81
C GLU A 45 9.25 -0.74 20.04
N ILE A 46 8.57 0.41 19.89
CA ILE A 46 7.36 0.52 19.06
C ILE A 46 7.67 0.17 17.61
N ALA A 47 8.79 0.66 17.06
CA ALA A 47 9.23 0.35 15.71
C ALA A 47 9.50 -1.16 15.55
N GLN A 48 10.23 -1.78 16.48
CA GLN A 48 10.49 -3.23 16.46
C GLN A 48 9.22 -4.06 16.54
N LEU A 49 8.26 -3.69 17.39
CA LEU A 49 6.99 -4.40 17.50
C LEU A 49 6.16 -4.26 16.23
N THR A 50 6.12 -3.06 15.65
CA THR A 50 5.44 -2.80 14.37
C THR A 50 6.04 -3.65 13.26
N GLU A 51 7.37 -3.69 13.17
CA GLU A 51 8.08 -4.54 12.21
C GLU A 51 7.79 -6.03 12.44
N LYS A 52 7.81 -6.51 13.69
CA LYS A 52 7.45 -7.90 14.02
C LYS A 52 6.00 -8.23 13.64
N MET A 53 5.07 -7.31 13.83
CA MET A 53 3.66 -7.48 13.43
C MET A 53 3.51 -7.53 11.92
N LEU A 54 4.18 -6.64 11.18
CA LEU A 54 4.20 -6.62 9.71
C LEU A 54 4.85 -7.89 9.13
N ASN A 55 5.90 -8.40 9.79
CA ASN A 55 6.65 -9.57 9.33
C ASN A 55 6.04 -10.91 9.77
N ASN A 56 4.99 -10.91 10.59
CA ASN A 56 4.39 -12.13 11.11
C ASN A 56 3.79 -12.99 9.97
N PRO A 57 4.29 -14.22 9.73
CA PRO A 57 3.87 -15.05 8.60
C PRO A 57 2.41 -15.49 8.65
N SER A 58 1.76 -15.52 9.83
CA SER A 58 0.31 -15.78 9.93
C SER A 58 -0.55 -14.62 9.41
N ALA A 59 0.06 -13.46 9.10
CA ALA A 59 -0.59 -12.33 8.44
C ALA A 59 -0.29 -12.23 6.93
N ARG A 60 0.58 -13.09 6.37
CA ARG A 60 0.92 -13.11 4.92
C ARG A 60 -0.20 -13.73 4.10
N THR A 61 -1.33 -13.04 4.08
CA THR A 61 -2.36 -13.25 3.07
C THR A 61 -1.81 -12.77 1.73
N LYS A 62 -2.11 -13.45 0.61
CA LYS A 62 -1.82 -12.92 -0.73
C LYS A 62 -2.30 -11.45 -0.78
N LEU A 63 -1.52 -10.53 -1.36
CA LEU A 63 -1.88 -9.10 -1.36
C LEU A 63 -3.25 -8.89 -2.04
N ILE A 64 -3.55 -9.70 -3.05
CA ILE A 64 -4.90 -9.92 -3.58
C ILE A 64 -5.14 -11.43 -3.59
N ALA A 65 -6.26 -11.86 -3.00
CA ALA A 65 -6.65 -13.26 -2.94
C ALA A 65 -7.32 -13.73 -4.24
N GLU A 66 -7.42 -15.05 -4.37
CA GLU A 66 -8.21 -15.70 -5.41
C GLU A 66 -9.70 -15.32 -5.31
N ILE A 67 -10.40 -15.48 -6.43
CA ILE A 67 -11.84 -15.26 -6.47
C ILE A 67 -12.54 -16.26 -5.55
N THR A 68 -13.46 -15.75 -4.73
CA THR A 68 -14.19 -16.54 -3.75
C THR A 68 -15.69 -16.27 -3.89
N PRO A 69 -16.56 -17.29 -3.80
CA PRO A 69 -18.00 -17.08 -3.78
C PRO A 69 -18.42 -16.24 -2.58
N ILE A 70 -19.30 -15.26 -2.78
CA ILE A 70 -19.81 -14.39 -1.71
C ILE A 70 -20.55 -15.16 -0.60
N ALA A 71 -21.02 -16.38 -0.89
CA ALA A 71 -21.60 -17.29 0.09
C ALA A 71 -20.60 -17.69 1.19
N ALA A 72 -19.30 -17.76 0.88
CA ALA A 72 -18.25 -18.00 1.88
C ALA A 72 -18.17 -16.83 2.87
N LEU A 73 -18.23 -15.58 2.36
CA LEU A 73 -18.27 -14.38 3.20
C LEU A 73 -19.52 -14.39 4.10
N ARG A 74 -20.67 -14.80 3.56
CA ARG A 74 -21.91 -14.93 4.35
C ARG A 74 -21.74 -15.92 5.51
N ALA A 75 -21.10 -17.06 5.28
CA ALA A 75 -20.88 -18.08 6.30
C ALA A 75 -20.00 -17.56 7.47
N GLU A 76 -18.99 -16.73 7.18
CA GLU A 76 -18.14 -16.11 8.21
C GLU A 76 -18.91 -15.22 9.19
N TYR A 77 -19.99 -14.58 8.73
CA TYR A 77 -20.78 -13.66 9.54
C TYR A 77 -22.07 -14.27 10.09
N LEU A 78 -22.35 -15.55 9.80
CA LEU A 78 -23.60 -16.21 10.17
C LEU A 78 -23.80 -16.27 11.68
N ASP A 79 -22.76 -16.64 12.43
CA ASP A 79 -22.79 -16.70 13.90
C ASP A 79 -22.33 -15.38 14.55
N GLY A 80 -21.79 -14.45 13.74
CA GLY A 80 -21.24 -13.19 14.20
C GLY A 80 -22.24 -12.03 14.16
N SER A 81 -22.54 -11.53 12.97
CA SER A 81 -23.30 -10.28 12.80
C SER A 81 -24.42 -10.41 11.78
N GLN A 82 -25.65 -10.51 12.29
CA GLN A 82 -26.86 -10.61 11.47
C GLN A 82 -27.12 -9.37 10.61
N SER A 83 -26.61 -8.19 10.99
CA SER A 83 -26.71 -6.99 10.15
C SER A 83 -25.82 -7.08 8.91
N VAL A 84 -24.61 -7.63 9.05
CA VAL A 84 -23.69 -7.88 7.95
C VAL A 84 -24.24 -8.95 7.02
N VAL A 85 -24.81 -10.03 7.57
CA VAL A 85 -25.48 -11.07 6.76
C VAL A 85 -26.57 -10.47 5.88
N ARG A 86 -27.41 -9.57 6.41
CA ARG A 86 -28.45 -8.88 5.60
C ARG A 86 -27.86 -8.01 4.49
N GLN A 87 -26.72 -7.36 4.71
CA GLN A 87 -26.03 -6.59 3.67
C GLN A 87 -25.47 -7.51 2.59
N ILE A 88 -24.92 -8.67 2.97
CA ILE A 88 -24.44 -9.67 2.02
C ILE A 88 -25.61 -10.26 1.21
N ASP A 89 -26.73 -10.59 1.85
CA ASP A 89 -27.94 -11.07 1.17
C ASP A 89 -28.44 -10.04 0.15
N TRP A 90 -28.41 -8.75 0.50
CA TRP A 90 -28.74 -7.67 -0.43
C TRP A 90 -27.77 -7.64 -1.63
N LEU A 91 -26.46 -7.74 -1.40
CA LEU A 91 -25.47 -7.79 -2.49
C LEU A 91 -25.73 -8.99 -3.43
N GLN A 92 -25.98 -10.18 -2.87
CA GLN A 92 -26.30 -11.37 -3.65
C GLN A 92 -27.54 -11.17 -4.53
N ALA A 93 -28.60 -10.59 -3.98
CA ALA A 93 -29.83 -10.29 -4.71
C ALA A 93 -29.61 -9.27 -5.86
N HIS A 94 -28.53 -8.49 -5.81
CA HIS A 94 -28.17 -7.49 -6.83
C HIS A 94 -27.07 -7.95 -7.78
N GLY A 95 -26.80 -9.26 -7.83
CA GLY A 95 -25.91 -9.86 -8.83
C GLY A 95 -24.42 -9.88 -8.44
N TYR A 96 -24.09 -9.54 -7.20
CA TYR A 96 -22.74 -9.75 -6.67
C TYR A 96 -22.60 -11.22 -6.23
N THR A 97 -21.89 -12.02 -7.02
CA THR A 97 -21.75 -13.47 -6.80
C THR A 97 -20.42 -13.87 -6.16
N GLU A 98 -19.38 -13.07 -6.38
CA GLU A 98 -18.00 -13.38 -6.08
C GLU A 98 -17.25 -12.15 -5.58
N PHE A 99 -16.16 -12.37 -4.86
CA PHE A 99 -15.30 -11.31 -4.35
C PHE A 99 -13.83 -11.77 -4.29
N ARG A 100 -12.91 -10.80 -4.25
CA ARG A 100 -11.49 -11.01 -3.94
C ARG A 100 -11.15 -10.21 -2.69
N ARG A 101 -10.37 -10.79 -1.78
CA ARG A 101 -9.86 -10.07 -0.60
C ARG A 101 -8.57 -9.35 -0.97
N ALA A 102 -8.36 -8.16 -0.43
CA ALA A 102 -7.07 -7.48 -0.46
C ALA A 102 -6.43 -7.52 0.94
N ALA A 103 -5.11 -7.60 1.01
CA ALA A 103 -4.37 -7.56 2.28
C ALA A 103 -4.66 -6.25 3.04
N ARG A 104 -4.83 -6.36 4.36
CA ARG A 104 -5.16 -5.24 5.24
C ARG A 104 -3.89 -4.53 5.71
N ASP A 105 -3.21 -3.86 4.78
CA ASP A 105 -1.91 -3.19 5.00
C ASP A 105 -1.97 -1.66 4.81
N GLY A 106 -3.18 -1.08 4.73
CA GLY A 106 -3.39 0.34 4.45
C GLY A 106 -3.40 0.69 2.95
N ASN A 107 -2.88 -0.19 2.08
CA ASN A 107 -2.86 -0.01 0.63
C ASN A 107 -4.00 -0.74 -0.09
N CYS A 108 -4.89 -1.41 0.67
CA CYS A 108 -5.95 -2.26 0.13
C CYS A 108 -6.86 -1.56 -0.88
N PHE A 109 -7.14 -0.26 -0.67
CA PHE A 109 -7.95 0.54 -1.60
C PHE A 109 -7.26 0.68 -2.96
N TYR A 110 -6.04 1.24 -2.99
CA TYR A 110 -5.28 1.46 -4.22
C TYR A 110 -5.04 0.15 -4.97
N ARG A 111 -4.72 -0.91 -4.21
CA ARG A 111 -4.51 -2.25 -4.75
C ARG A 111 -5.77 -2.81 -5.42
N SER A 112 -6.93 -2.70 -4.76
CA SER A 112 -8.21 -3.16 -5.31
C SER A 112 -8.62 -2.38 -6.55
N VAL A 113 -8.43 -1.06 -6.53
CA VAL A 113 -8.73 -0.19 -7.68
C VAL A 113 -7.83 -0.52 -8.86
N ALA A 114 -6.51 -0.55 -8.65
CA ALA A 114 -5.54 -0.84 -9.71
C ALA A 114 -5.82 -2.19 -10.38
N PHE A 115 -5.98 -3.25 -9.58
CA PHE A 115 -6.29 -4.57 -10.09
C PHE A 115 -7.61 -4.60 -10.86
N SER A 116 -8.69 -4.09 -10.27
CA SER A 116 -10.01 -4.10 -10.93
C SER A 116 -10.01 -3.29 -12.24
N TYR A 117 -9.20 -2.24 -12.33
CA TYR A 117 -9.09 -1.44 -13.54
C TYR A 117 -8.31 -2.19 -14.63
N LEU A 118 -7.18 -2.79 -14.30
CA LEU A 118 -6.37 -3.60 -15.23
C LEU A 118 -7.15 -4.83 -15.73
N ASP A 119 -7.87 -5.52 -14.84
CA ASP A 119 -8.72 -6.66 -15.20
C ASP A 119 -9.85 -6.22 -16.16
N ARG A 120 -10.41 -5.02 -15.99
CA ARG A 120 -11.38 -4.45 -16.94
C ARG A 120 -10.77 -4.08 -18.29
N LEU A 121 -9.52 -3.64 -18.33
CA LEU A 121 -8.81 -3.38 -19.60
C LEU A 121 -8.58 -4.69 -20.35
N LEU A 122 -8.17 -5.74 -19.64
CA LEU A 122 -7.95 -7.07 -20.18
C LEU A 122 -9.22 -7.67 -20.81
N HIS A 123 -10.38 -7.43 -20.20
CA HIS A 123 -11.68 -7.91 -20.69
C HIS A 123 -12.42 -6.90 -21.56
N ALA A 124 -11.76 -5.82 -22.00
CA ALA A 124 -12.40 -4.84 -22.87
C ALA A 124 -12.67 -5.44 -24.27
N PRO A 125 -13.79 -5.08 -24.93
CA PRO A 125 -14.08 -5.54 -26.29
C PRO A 125 -12.99 -5.16 -27.31
N ASP A 126 -12.33 -4.03 -27.07
CA ASP A 126 -11.16 -3.56 -27.80
C ASP A 126 -10.11 -3.14 -26.77
N ILE A 127 -9.21 -4.07 -26.47
CA ILE A 127 -8.12 -3.89 -25.50
C ILE A 127 -7.22 -2.73 -25.92
N GLY A 128 -6.81 -2.68 -27.20
CA GLY A 128 -5.93 -1.64 -27.71
C GLY A 128 -6.53 -0.24 -27.57
N ALA A 129 -7.81 -0.06 -27.94
CA ALA A 129 -8.48 1.22 -27.75
C ALA A 129 -8.69 1.56 -26.27
N ALA A 130 -8.94 0.56 -25.41
CA ALA A 130 -9.09 0.78 -23.97
C ALA A 130 -7.78 1.23 -23.32
N VAL A 131 -6.67 0.56 -23.62
CA VAL A 131 -5.35 0.94 -23.10
C VAL A 131 -4.89 2.28 -23.68
N ALA A 132 -5.11 2.55 -24.98
CA ALA A 132 -4.80 3.85 -25.56
C ALA A 132 -5.54 5.01 -24.88
N ARG A 133 -6.84 4.83 -24.56
CA ARG A 133 -7.60 5.82 -23.77
C ARG A 133 -7.02 6.02 -22.38
N PHE A 134 -6.63 4.93 -21.71
CA PHE A 134 -6.04 5.03 -20.38
C PHE A 134 -4.68 5.75 -20.41
N ARG A 135 -3.80 5.42 -21.36
CA ARG A 135 -2.53 6.13 -21.59
C ARG A 135 -2.76 7.62 -21.84
N ALA A 136 -3.74 7.99 -22.67
CA ALA A 136 -4.05 9.40 -22.94
C ALA A 136 -4.44 10.17 -21.66
N VAL A 137 -5.19 9.54 -20.74
CA VAL A 137 -5.53 10.15 -19.44
C VAL A 137 -4.30 10.35 -18.56
N LEU A 138 -3.36 9.38 -18.55
CA LEU A 138 -2.11 9.49 -17.79
C LEU A 138 -1.23 10.62 -18.34
N THR A 139 -0.99 10.65 -19.66
CA THR A 139 -0.21 11.71 -20.32
C THR A 139 -0.84 13.09 -20.13
N ALA A 140 -2.16 13.21 -20.18
CA ALA A 140 -2.84 14.49 -19.96
C ALA A 140 -2.64 15.04 -18.53
N ARG A 141 -2.29 14.18 -17.57
CA ARG A 141 -2.05 14.56 -16.16
C ARG A 141 -0.57 14.64 -15.80
N GLU A 142 0.30 14.11 -16.66
CA GLU A 142 1.74 14.00 -16.44
C GLU A 142 2.40 15.34 -16.11
N THR A 143 2.05 16.42 -16.82
CA THR A 143 2.60 17.76 -16.54
C THR A 143 2.24 18.25 -15.13
N GLY A 144 1.03 17.95 -14.64
CA GLY A 144 0.63 18.31 -13.28
C GLY A 144 1.35 17.49 -12.21
N LEU A 145 1.64 16.22 -12.51
CA LEU A 145 2.36 15.32 -11.61
C LEU A 145 3.85 15.67 -11.54
N MET A 146 4.50 15.98 -12.67
CA MET A 146 5.89 16.42 -12.69
C MET A 146 6.14 17.76 -11.99
N LEU A 147 5.10 18.58 -11.80
CA LEU A 147 5.20 19.81 -11.00
C LEU A 147 5.02 19.56 -9.49
N ALA A 148 4.39 18.45 -9.12
CA ALA A 148 4.09 18.09 -7.74
C ALA A 148 5.13 17.12 -7.13
N PHE A 149 5.86 16.40 -7.98
CA PHE A 149 6.82 15.38 -7.59
C PHE A 149 8.17 15.58 -8.28
N GLU A 150 9.23 15.06 -7.67
CA GLU A 150 10.53 14.95 -8.31
C GLU A 150 10.44 14.00 -9.51
N ASP A 151 11.07 14.39 -10.63
CA ASP A 151 10.90 13.76 -11.94
C ASP A 151 11.34 12.29 -11.93
N GLU A 152 12.50 12.01 -11.35
CA GLU A 152 13.06 10.66 -11.22
C GLU A 152 12.14 9.75 -10.41
N VAL A 153 11.62 10.26 -9.28
CA VAL A 153 10.74 9.49 -8.39
C VAL A 153 9.42 9.18 -9.08
N TYR A 154 8.80 10.16 -9.73
CA TYR A 154 7.56 9.96 -10.47
C TYR A 154 7.73 8.92 -11.59
N LYS A 155 8.82 9.02 -12.37
CA LYS A 155 9.09 8.12 -13.49
C LYS A 155 9.25 6.68 -13.05
N GLU A 156 9.93 6.43 -11.92
CA GLU A 156 10.10 5.09 -11.35
C GLU A 156 8.73 4.44 -11.05
N PHE A 157 7.81 5.18 -10.43
CA PHE A 157 6.45 4.68 -10.15
C PHE A 157 5.60 4.53 -11.43
N ALA A 158 5.70 5.48 -12.35
CA ALA A 158 4.94 5.45 -13.60
C ALA A 158 5.36 4.29 -14.52
N GLU A 159 6.65 3.93 -14.52
CA GLU A 159 7.20 2.84 -15.34
C GLU A 159 6.56 1.49 -15.02
N GLN A 160 6.25 1.22 -13.75
CA GLN A 160 5.56 -0.01 -13.34
C GLN A 160 4.16 -0.10 -13.97
N LEU A 161 3.41 1.00 -13.95
CA LEU A 161 2.09 1.07 -14.58
C LEU A 161 2.18 0.95 -16.11
N HIS A 162 3.20 1.56 -16.73
CA HIS A 162 3.45 1.44 -18.17
C HIS A 162 3.76 0.00 -18.58
N THR A 163 4.58 -0.70 -17.80
CA THR A 163 4.90 -2.12 -18.01
C THR A 163 3.63 -2.98 -17.98
N LEU A 164 2.77 -2.78 -16.99
CA LEU A 164 1.50 -3.51 -16.87
C LEU A 164 0.55 -3.23 -18.05
N MET A 165 0.47 -1.98 -18.51
CA MET A 165 -0.34 -1.63 -19.68
C MET A 165 0.18 -2.28 -20.96
N THR A 166 1.50 -2.27 -21.17
CA THR A 166 2.12 -2.93 -22.33
C THR A 166 1.87 -4.43 -22.30
N LEU A 167 1.95 -5.06 -21.13
CA LEU A 167 1.65 -6.47 -20.97
C LEU A 167 0.19 -6.79 -21.32
N VAL A 168 -0.77 -5.95 -20.90
CA VAL A 168 -2.18 -6.11 -21.28
C VAL A 168 -2.38 -5.94 -22.80
N GLU A 169 -1.69 -5.00 -23.44
CA GLU A 169 -1.75 -4.81 -24.91
C GLU A 169 -1.11 -5.98 -25.68
N GLU A 170 0.05 -6.46 -25.25
CA GLU A 170 0.83 -7.49 -25.97
C GLU A 170 0.22 -8.89 -25.83
N PHE A 171 -0.21 -9.24 -24.62
CA PHE A 171 -0.70 -10.60 -24.35
C PHE A 171 -2.22 -10.70 -24.45
N GLY A 172 -2.96 -9.60 -24.24
CA GLY A 172 -4.40 -9.49 -24.47
C GLY A 172 -5.17 -10.76 -24.07
N ALA A 173 -5.88 -11.36 -25.04
CA ALA A 173 -6.69 -12.57 -24.83
C ALA A 173 -5.91 -13.84 -24.40
N ALA A 174 -4.59 -13.84 -24.49
CA ALA A 174 -3.74 -14.94 -24.00
C ALA A 174 -3.36 -14.79 -22.52
N LEU A 175 -3.57 -13.61 -21.92
CA LEU A 175 -3.34 -13.36 -20.50
C LEU A 175 -4.62 -13.66 -19.71
N THR A 176 -4.51 -14.48 -18.67
CA THR A 176 -5.63 -14.71 -17.74
C THR A 176 -5.62 -13.68 -16.61
N THR A 177 -6.74 -13.53 -15.91
CA THR A 177 -6.82 -12.71 -14.68
C THR A 177 -5.82 -13.19 -13.61
N GLU A 178 -5.53 -14.48 -13.54
CA GLU A 178 -4.55 -15.02 -12.59
C GLU A 178 -3.11 -14.70 -13.01
N ASP A 179 -2.79 -14.74 -14.30
CA ASP A 179 -1.49 -14.26 -14.80
C ASP A 179 -1.29 -12.76 -14.51
N LEU A 180 -2.35 -11.95 -14.66
CA LEU A 180 -2.34 -10.53 -14.30
C LEU A 180 -2.10 -10.34 -12.80
N LEU A 181 -2.66 -11.19 -11.95
CA LEU A 181 -2.43 -11.15 -10.50
C LEU A 181 -0.98 -11.44 -10.18
N ASP A 182 -0.43 -12.53 -10.68
CA ASP A 182 0.96 -12.90 -10.41
C ASP A 182 1.91 -11.79 -10.85
N ARG A 183 1.69 -11.19 -12.03
CA ARG A 183 2.52 -10.09 -12.54
C ARG A 183 2.34 -8.77 -11.81
N LEU A 184 1.13 -8.45 -11.37
CA LEU A 184 0.88 -7.28 -10.53
C LEU A 184 1.61 -7.40 -9.18
N LEU A 185 1.77 -8.62 -8.68
CA LEU A 185 2.39 -8.91 -7.39
C LEU A 185 3.91 -9.08 -7.48
N GLU A 186 4.44 -9.60 -8.60
CA GLU A 186 5.88 -9.73 -8.87
C GLU A 186 6.53 -8.45 -9.41
N GLY A 187 5.79 -7.63 -10.15
CA GLY A 187 6.28 -6.40 -10.78
C GLY A 187 6.38 -5.19 -9.84
N MET A 188 5.91 -5.32 -8.58
CA MET A 188 6.15 -4.34 -7.52
C MET A 188 7.38 -4.77 -6.73
N PRO A 189 8.55 -4.12 -6.88
CA PRO A 189 9.72 -4.50 -6.10
C PRO A 189 9.45 -4.32 -4.60
N PRO A 190 9.86 -5.28 -3.74
CA PRO A 190 10.03 -4.98 -2.32
C PRO A 190 11.27 -4.07 -2.21
N PRO A 191 11.21 -2.88 -1.55
CA PRO A 191 10.36 -2.48 -0.44
C PRO A 191 9.65 -1.13 -0.67
N PHE A 192 8.51 -1.11 -1.36
CA PHE A 192 7.60 0.06 -1.31
C PHE A 192 6.39 -0.20 -0.40
N PHE A 193 6.65 -0.87 0.73
CA PHE A 193 5.87 -0.62 1.95
C PHE A 193 6.25 0.78 2.43
N CYS A 194 5.27 1.65 2.69
CA CYS A 194 5.43 3.07 3.06
C CYS A 194 6.00 3.99 1.97
N LEU A 195 5.13 4.67 1.21
CA LEU A 195 5.07 6.15 1.19
C LEU A 195 3.87 6.64 0.35
N VAL A 196 2.66 6.58 0.92
CA VAL A 196 1.67 7.65 0.69
C VAL A 196 1.03 7.94 2.04
N ALA A 197 1.82 8.58 2.91
CA ALA A 197 1.29 9.44 3.95
C ALA A 197 1.37 10.86 3.40
N LEU A 198 0.27 11.33 2.81
CA LEU A 198 -0.16 12.72 2.82
C LEU A 198 -1.66 12.74 3.10
#